data_AF-A0A9D5T9R7-F1
#
_entry.id   AF-A0A9D5T9R7-F1
#
_cell.length_a   1.000
_cell.length_b   1.000
_cell.length_c   1.000
_cell.angle_alpha   90.00
_cell.angle_beta   90.00
_cell.angle_gamma   90.00
#
_symmetry.space_group_name_H-M   'P 1'
#
loop_
_entity.id
_entity.type
_entity.pdbx_description
1 polymer ?
#
loop_
_entity_poly.entity_id
_entity_poly.type
_entity_poly.pdbx_seq_one_letter_code
_entity_poly.pdbx_strand_id
1 'polypeptide(L)'
;MAQLKMFWINDKKVELLPLPEGYSFSTYKDEADKAAWVECCKNGLVGDDTKPEFFDDCIAGDEHCNPCTDCFFLDYNGEHIGTITAINQGGIGDMHMVGMKTEFRGKGLGKYLNNMCIYKLANEGVSHIYLTTDEWRKGAVKSYLTSGFLPVQYEMGMEERWEKVLEEYGIDSVDMLYEDCTLYKKIYRSSLAKRVKIGVVGARRGQTMLNYCKTGFNCDVVAICDNAPDFLAGAKEKYGEDGITYYDNFDEFIKHDMDGVVLANFANEHTPLAIKAMKAGKHVLSEVLPCQHMKEAVELVEAVEETGMIYAYAENYCYMPAPREMRIQYREGKLGKFEYGEGEYVHNCEPGWHGYSNCDPEHWRNTMSAFYYCTHSLGPLVHITGLRPVKVSGFEIPFNDRMYRMGAKAGAMAVEMVTLENGAVLKSIHGVGPSRNSVWYSVYGSKGRLESAREDDSDKEGVGTLFGNLDSYEGENNDNPKEMDTSDSLSKLAEDSGHGGSDFYTMYHFIQAIKGNRNAEIVDVYEAMDMFLPGHFGYLSAMNNNKSYDIPDLRDKAQRDIWRNDTTCTVKEKAGDMYIPSYSKGNPEIPDEVYEALKKKRENS
;
A
#
# COMPACT_ATOMS: atom_id res chain seq x y z
N MET A 1 12.84 12.26 -6.41
CA MET A 1 11.58 12.63 -5.71
C MET A 1 10.68 13.25 -6.74
N ALA A 2 9.44 12.80 -6.82
CA ALA A 2 8.48 13.33 -7.77
C ALA A 2 7.98 14.73 -7.36
N GLN A 3 7.60 15.55 -8.35
CA GLN A 3 7.27 16.97 -8.17
C GLN A 3 5.89 17.17 -7.55
N LEU A 4 5.62 18.33 -6.95
CA LEU A 4 4.24 18.67 -6.60
C LEU A 4 3.42 18.86 -7.86
N LYS A 5 2.20 18.30 -7.90
CA LYS A 5 1.22 18.50 -8.97
C LYS A 5 0.04 19.31 -8.45
N MET A 6 -0.42 20.28 -9.24
CA MET A 6 -1.57 21.13 -8.90
C MET A 6 -2.49 21.31 -10.09
N PHE A 7 -3.80 21.42 -9.84
CA PHE A 7 -4.81 21.72 -10.86
C PHE A 7 -5.59 22.99 -10.55
N TRP A 8 -5.90 23.77 -11.58
CA TRP A 8 -6.92 24.81 -11.54
C TRP A 8 -8.13 24.35 -12.33
N ILE A 9 -9.32 24.32 -11.72
CA ILE A 9 -10.55 23.84 -12.36
C ILE A 9 -11.28 24.99 -13.03
N ASN A 10 -11.73 24.79 -14.28
CA ASN A 10 -12.48 25.79 -15.03
C ASN A 10 -13.96 25.78 -14.65
N ASP A 11 -14.27 26.22 -13.43
CA ASP A 11 -15.62 26.23 -12.85
C ASP A 11 -16.21 27.65 -12.68
N LYS A 12 -15.42 28.68 -13.03
CA LYS A 12 -15.76 30.08 -12.80
C LYS A 12 -15.22 30.98 -13.89
N LYS A 13 -15.91 32.09 -14.13
CA LYS A 13 -15.44 33.14 -15.05
C LYS A 13 -14.16 33.77 -14.51
N VAL A 14 -13.16 33.90 -15.38
CA VAL A 14 -11.86 34.53 -15.07
C VAL A 14 -11.80 35.90 -15.75
N GLU A 15 -11.35 36.90 -15.00
CA GLU A 15 -11.09 38.25 -15.52
C GLU A 15 -9.60 38.55 -15.42
N LEU A 16 -9.08 39.31 -16.40
CA LEU A 16 -7.69 39.70 -16.42
C LEU A 16 -7.43 40.79 -15.36
N LEU A 17 -6.43 40.58 -14.52
CA LEU A 17 -6.06 41.52 -13.48
C LEU A 17 -5.42 42.77 -14.11
N PRO A 18 -5.79 43.99 -13.65
CA PRO A 18 -5.16 45.22 -14.12
C PRO A 18 -3.69 45.23 -13.68
N LEU A 19 -2.80 45.49 -14.63
CA LEU A 19 -1.36 45.60 -14.36
C LEU A 19 -1.03 46.93 -13.66
N PRO A 20 0.01 46.95 -12.80
CA PRO A 20 0.53 48.21 -12.25
C PRO A 20 1.08 49.11 -13.35
N GLU A 21 1.20 50.41 -13.06
CA GLU A 21 1.80 51.38 -13.98
C GLU A 21 3.22 50.95 -14.38
N GLY A 22 3.54 51.05 -15.68
CA GLY A 22 4.83 50.66 -16.25
C GLY A 22 4.96 49.18 -16.64
N TYR A 23 3.95 48.35 -16.36
CA TYR A 23 3.92 46.94 -16.73
C TYR A 23 3.00 46.68 -17.93
N SER A 24 3.38 45.75 -18.81
CA SER A 24 2.56 45.26 -19.91
C SER A 24 2.76 43.75 -20.15
N PHE A 25 1.88 43.14 -20.92
CA PHE A 25 2.11 41.81 -21.48
C PHE A 25 2.48 41.91 -22.96
N SER A 26 3.42 41.09 -23.39
CA SER A 26 3.72 40.81 -24.78
C SER A 26 3.77 39.29 -25.01
N THR A 27 3.78 38.85 -26.26
CA THR A 27 4.03 37.46 -26.64
C THR A 27 5.35 37.34 -27.38
N TYR A 28 5.87 36.12 -27.47
CA TYR A 28 7.06 35.79 -28.26
C TYR A 28 6.93 36.28 -29.72
N LYS A 29 8.01 36.84 -30.26
CA LYS A 29 8.07 37.37 -31.64
C LYS A 29 9.23 36.80 -32.45
N ASP A 30 10.42 36.75 -31.87
CA ASP A 30 11.64 36.42 -32.61
C ASP A 30 12.74 35.79 -31.74
N GLU A 31 13.89 35.50 -32.37
CA GLU A 31 15.03 34.85 -31.73
C GLU A 31 15.60 35.63 -30.52
N ALA A 32 15.44 36.95 -30.46
CA ALA A 32 15.92 37.74 -29.32
C ALA A 32 15.14 37.40 -28.04
N ASP A 33 13.85 37.07 -28.18
CA ASP A 33 12.98 36.69 -27.06
C ASP A 33 13.39 35.33 -26.47
N LYS A 34 14.06 34.46 -27.22
CA LYS A 34 14.58 33.18 -26.68
C LYS A 34 15.60 33.44 -25.58
N ALA A 35 16.51 34.38 -25.80
CA ALA A 35 17.52 34.74 -24.81
C ALA A 35 16.87 35.36 -23.55
N ALA A 36 15.89 36.23 -23.73
CA ALA A 36 15.14 36.83 -22.62
C ALA A 36 14.31 35.80 -21.84
N TRP A 37 13.71 34.83 -22.51
CA TRP A 37 13.01 33.71 -21.90
C TRP A 37 13.94 32.87 -21.03
N VAL A 38 15.11 32.48 -21.56
CA VAL A 38 16.10 31.72 -20.79
C VAL A 38 16.54 32.51 -19.57
N GLU A 39 16.81 33.81 -19.72
CA GLU A 39 17.17 34.67 -18.59
C GLU A 39 16.08 34.71 -17.51
N CYS A 40 14.80 34.78 -17.88
CA CYS A 40 13.68 34.68 -16.93
C CYS A 40 13.61 33.32 -16.21
N CYS A 41 13.98 32.24 -16.90
CA CYS A 41 14.00 30.88 -16.36
C CYS A 41 15.28 30.54 -15.55
N LYS A 42 16.35 31.36 -15.62
CA LYS A 42 17.56 31.16 -14.81
C LYS A 42 17.25 31.19 -13.31
N ASN A 43 18.16 30.64 -12.51
CA ASN A 43 18.06 30.59 -11.05
C ASN A 43 16.84 29.78 -10.55
N GLY A 44 16.69 28.56 -11.05
CA GLY A 44 15.80 27.57 -10.43
C GLY A 44 14.77 26.91 -11.34
N LEU A 45 14.79 27.19 -12.63
CA LEU A 45 14.19 26.30 -13.64
C LEU A 45 15.25 25.72 -14.56
N VAL A 46 16.23 26.54 -14.96
CA VAL A 46 17.36 26.12 -15.80
C VAL A 46 18.69 26.59 -15.19
N GLY A 47 19.79 25.94 -15.56
CA GLY A 47 21.15 26.29 -15.11
C GLY A 47 21.65 27.60 -15.71
N ASP A 48 22.63 28.24 -15.07
CA ASP A 48 23.15 29.54 -15.53
C ASP A 48 23.81 29.49 -16.92
N ASP A 49 24.34 28.31 -17.29
CA ASP A 49 24.98 28.03 -18.57
C ASP A 49 23.99 27.63 -19.69
N THR A 50 22.68 27.63 -19.39
CA THR A 50 21.64 27.31 -20.37
C THR A 50 21.65 28.31 -21.52
N LYS A 51 21.64 27.79 -22.75
CA LYS A 51 21.69 28.58 -23.97
C LYS A 51 20.28 28.84 -24.53
N PRO A 52 20.09 29.89 -25.36
CA PRO A 52 18.80 30.23 -25.96
C PRO A 52 18.13 29.10 -26.74
N GLU A 53 18.89 28.17 -27.33
CA GLU A 53 18.36 27.03 -28.09
C GLU A 53 17.54 26.07 -27.21
N PHE A 54 17.72 26.10 -25.89
CA PHE A 54 16.89 25.32 -24.95
C PHE A 54 15.42 25.73 -25.00
N PHE A 55 15.11 26.95 -25.44
CA PHE A 55 13.73 27.36 -25.73
C PHE A 55 13.08 26.47 -26.78
N ASP A 56 13.84 26.02 -27.78
CA ASP A 56 13.31 25.18 -28.85
C ASP A 56 13.01 23.77 -28.33
N ASP A 57 13.83 23.25 -27.41
CA ASP A 57 13.62 21.94 -26.79
C ASP A 57 12.36 21.92 -25.89
N CYS A 58 12.04 23.03 -25.24
CA CYS A 58 10.95 23.10 -24.25
C CYS A 58 9.63 23.69 -24.76
N ILE A 59 9.70 24.67 -25.66
CA ILE A 59 8.54 25.49 -26.04
C ILE A 59 8.28 25.41 -27.54
N ALA A 60 9.26 25.74 -28.39
CA ALA A 60 9.02 25.77 -29.83
C ALA A 60 8.89 24.37 -30.47
N GLY A 61 9.46 23.35 -29.83
CA GLY A 61 9.39 21.95 -30.25
C GLY A 61 8.18 21.18 -29.72
N ASP A 62 7.39 21.78 -28.81
CA ASP A 62 6.13 21.18 -28.34
C ASP A 62 5.07 21.31 -29.44
N GLU A 63 4.52 20.18 -29.90
CA GLU A 63 3.54 20.13 -30.98
C GLU A 63 2.20 20.80 -30.64
N HIS A 64 1.93 21.03 -29.36
CA HIS A 64 0.74 21.69 -28.85
C HIS A 64 0.95 23.18 -28.57
N CYS A 65 2.19 23.68 -28.65
CA CYS A 65 2.53 25.06 -28.34
C CYS A 65 2.79 25.88 -29.62
N ASN A 66 2.10 27.01 -29.75
CA ASN A 66 2.49 28.08 -30.65
C ASN A 66 3.08 29.23 -29.82
N PRO A 67 4.41 29.40 -29.80
CA PRO A 67 5.06 30.43 -28.98
C PRO A 67 4.48 31.84 -29.16
N CYS A 68 4.10 32.20 -30.39
CA CYS A 68 3.58 33.53 -30.71
C CYS A 68 2.23 33.85 -30.07
N THR A 69 1.47 32.83 -29.65
CA THR A 69 0.13 32.98 -29.04
C THR A 69 0.06 32.43 -27.62
N ASP A 70 1.02 31.59 -27.24
CA ASP A 70 0.96 30.79 -26.02
C ASP A 70 2.07 31.17 -25.04
N CYS A 71 3.19 31.72 -25.50
CA CYS A 71 4.29 32.20 -24.65
C CYS A 71 4.17 33.71 -24.43
N PHE A 72 3.91 34.09 -23.18
CA PHE A 72 3.74 35.47 -22.73
C PHE A 72 4.97 35.94 -21.95
N PHE A 73 5.28 37.22 -22.10
CA PHE A 73 6.23 37.95 -21.26
C PHE A 73 5.51 39.02 -20.46
N LEU A 74 5.86 39.12 -19.17
CA LEU A 74 5.57 40.30 -18.37
C LEU A 74 6.72 41.30 -18.60
N ASP A 75 6.36 42.48 -19.05
CA ASP A 75 7.31 43.54 -19.38
C ASP A 75 7.29 44.62 -18.31
N TYR A 76 8.45 45.23 -18.06
CA TYR A 76 8.57 46.44 -17.25
C TYR A 76 9.48 47.43 -17.96
N ASN A 77 8.97 48.63 -18.28
CA ASN A 77 9.70 49.67 -19.02
C ASN A 77 10.33 49.17 -20.35
N GLY A 78 9.68 48.24 -21.04
CA GLY A 78 10.13 47.70 -22.34
C GLY A 78 11.10 46.53 -22.25
N GLU A 79 11.38 46.00 -21.07
CA GLU A 79 12.21 44.80 -20.86
C GLU A 79 11.35 43.62 -20.40
N HIS A 80 11.57 42.43 -20.96
CA HIS A 80 10.98 41.18 -20.50
C HIS A 80 11.55 40.80 -19.13
N ILE A 81 10.71 40.79 -18.09
CA ILE A 81 11.15 40.51 -16.70
C ILE A 81 10.61 39.19 -16.16
N GLY A 82 9.62 38.60 -16.82
CA GLY A 82 9.09 37.28 -16.49
C GLY A 82 8.38 36.65 -17.68
N THR A 83 8.16 35.34 -17.61
CA THR A 83 7.55 34.57 -18.70
C THR A 83 6.57 33.53 -18.15
N ILE A 84 5.56 33.22 -18.96
CA ILE A 84 4.62 32.12 -18.75
C ILE A 84 4.11 31.62 -20.10
N THR A 85 4.01 30.31 -20.25
CA THR A 85 3.44 29.63 -21.42
C THR A 85 2.12 28.96 -21.02
N ALA A 86 1.14 29.06 -21.90
CA ALA A 86 -0.22 28.62 -21.70
C ALA A 86 -0.63 27.72 -22.87
N ILE A 87 -0.43 26.41 -22.70
CA ILE A 87 -0.57 25.41 -23.77
C ILE A 87 -1.92 24.70 -23.61
N ASN A 88 -2.65 24.51 -24.70
CA ASN A 88 -3.91 23.78 -24.71
C ASN A 88 -3.75 22.44 -25.42
N GLN A 89 -3.68 21.37 -24.63
CA GLN A 89 -3.50 20.00 -25.09
C GLN A 89 -4.86 19.31 -25.24
N GLY A 90 -5.64 19.76 -26.23
CA GLY A 90 -6.92 19.11 -26.58
C GLY A 90 -7.98 19.20 -25.49
N GLY A 91 -8.08 20.33 -24.78
CA GLY A 91 -9.07 20.56 -23.70
C GLY A 91 -8.51 20.40 -22.29
N ILE A 92 -7.22 20.13 -22.15
CA ILE A 92 -6.46 20.19 -20.90
C ILE A 92 -5.42 21.30 -21.05
N GLY A 93 -5.39 22.24 -20.10
CA GLY A 93 -4.40 23.31 -20.08
C GLY A 93 -3.11 22.86 -19.40
N ASP A 94 -1.97 23.20 -19.97
CA ASP A 94 -0.66 23.08 -19.34
C ASP A 94 -0.05 24.47 -19.11
N MET A 95 0.29 24.75 -17.86
CA MET A 95 0.99 25.96 -17.45
C MET A 95 2.49 25.65 -17.32
N HIS A 96 3.22 25.94 -18.40
CA HIS A 96 4.67 25.72 -18.50
C HIS A 96 5.38 26.96 -19.04
N MET A 97 6.69 27.09 -19.09
CA MET A 97 7.42 27.41 -17.86
C MET A 97 7.09 28.80 -17.31
N VAL A 98 6.93 28.89 -15.98
CA VAL A 98 6.71 30.14 -15.24
C VAL A 98 8.03 30.64 -14.65
N GLY A 99 8.61 31.66 -15.27
CA GLY A 99 9.92 32.24 -14.92
C GLY A 99 9.84 33.72 -14.57
N MET A 100 10.80 34.21 -13.78
CA MET A 100 10.95 35.63 -13.45
C MET A 100 12.39 35.93 -13.09
N LYS A 101 12.94 37.05 -13.59
CA LYS A 101 14.28 37.51 -13.22
C LYS A 101 14.40 37.75 -11.72
N THR A 102 15.56 37.45 -11.16
CA THR A 102 15.80 37.36 -9.70
C THR A 102 15.42 38.64 -8.96
N GLU A 103 15.77 39.80 -9.51
CA GLU A 103 15.51 41.12 -8.96
C GLU A 103 14.03 41.54 -8.96
N PHE A 104 13.17 40.79 -9.67
CA PHE A 104 11.71 40.98 -9.67
C PHE A 104 10.94 39.95 -8.82
N ARG A 105 11.62 38.92 -8.31
CA ARG A 105 11.00 37.90 -7.44
C ARG A 105 10.61 38.47 -6.08
N GLY A 106 9.62 37.85 -5.45
CA GLY A 106 9.12 38.25 -4.13
C GLY A 106 8.30 39.55 -4.10
N LYS A 107 8.14 40.25 -5.24
CA LYS A 107 7.37 41.49 -5.37
C LYS A 107 5.88 41.27 -5.65
N GLY A 108 5.40 40.03 -5.57
CA GLY A 108 3.99 39.69 -5.84
C GLY A 108 3.57 39.79 -7.31
N LEU A 109 4.53 39.82 -8.25
CA LEU A 109 4.26 39.93 -9.70
C LEU A 109 3.82 38.59 -10.34
N GLY A 110 4.18 37.45 -9.75
CA GLY A 110 3.81 36.13 -10.27
C GLY A 110 2.30 35.90 -10.40
N LYS A 111 1.48 36.56 -9.58
CA LYS A 111 0.02 36.49 -9.67
C LYS A 111 -0.52 36.99 -11.02
N TYR A 112 0.15 37.95 -11.66
CA TYR A 112 -0.27 38.48 -12.95
C TYR A 112 0.05 37.50 -14.08
N LEU A 113 1.23 36.88 -14.06
CA LEU A 113 1.58 35.79 -14.98
C LEU A 113 0.56 34.66 -14.88
N ASN A 114 0.34 34.16 -13.65
CA ASN A 114 -0.63 33.08 -13.39
C ASN A 114 -2.02 33.46 -13.92
N ASN A 115 -2.52 34.66 -13.61
CA ASN A 115 -3.83 35.11 -14.06
C ASN A 115 -3.93 35.23 -15.59
N MET A 116 -2.88 35.67 -16.28
CA MET A 116 -2.87 35.74 -17.76
C MET A 116 -3.01 34.35 -18.38
N CYS A 117 -2.24 33.37 -17.91
CA CYS A 117 -2.32 31.99 -18.39
C CYS A 117 -3.69 31.36 -18.06
N ILE A 118 -4.17 31.51 -16.82
CA ILE A 118 -5.51 31.03 -16.44
C ILE A 118 -6.58 31.68 -17.31
N TYR A 119 -6.54 33.00 -17.50
CA TYR A 119 -7.51 33.74 -18.31
C TYR A 119 -7.54 33.25 -19.76
N LYS A 120 -6.37 33.05 -20.38
CA LYS A 120 -6.29 32.51 -21.75
C LYS A 120 -6.89 31.12 -21.83
N LEU A 121 -6.39 30.17 -21.04
CA LEU A 121 -6.78 28.77 -21.13
C LEU A 121 -8.26 28.57 -20.77
N ALA A 122 -8.76 29.28 -19.75
CA ALA A 122 -10.17 29.24 -19.39
C ALA A 122 -11.08 29.71 -20.54
N ASN A 123 -10.68 30.76 -21.28
CA ASN A 123 -11.42 31.26 -22.44
C ASN A 123 -11.32 30.34 -23.68
N GLU A 124 -10.29 29.50 -23.75
CA GLU A 124 -10.19 28.44 -24.76
C GLU A 124 -11.02 27.20 -24.41
N GLY A 125 -11.67 27.21 -23.25
CA GLY A 125 -12.61 26.16 -22.85
C GLY A 125 -11.93 24.89 -22.33
N VAL A 126 -10.68 24.96 -21.84
CA VAL A 126 -10.05 23.82 -21.17
C VAL A 126 -10.86 23.43 -19.93
N SER A 127 -10.90 22.14 -19.60
CA SER A 127 -11.59 21.63 -18.41
C SER A 127 -10.87 22.01 -17.11
N HIS A 128 -9.55 21.90 -17.13
CA HIS A 128 -8.65 22.25 -16.04
C HIS A 128 -7.29 22.62 -16.59
N ILE A 129 -6.47 23.27 -15.76
CA ILE A 129 -5.08 23.62 -16.06
C ILE A 129 -4.20 22.88 -15.05
N TYR A 130 -3.20 22.14 -15.50
CA TYR A 130 -2.23 21.50 -14.62
C TYR A 130 -0.87 22.19 -14.66
N LEU A 131 -0.11 21.99 -13.58
CA LEU A 131 1.31 22.29 -13.51
C LEU A 131 2.02 21.32 -12.58
N THR A 132 3.33 21.19 -12.78
CA THR A 132 4.24 20.57 -11.81
C THR A 132 5.24 21.60 -11.28
N THR A 133 5.67 21.44 -10.04
CA THR A 133 6.68 22.32 -9.43
C THR A 133 7.43 21.61 -8.32
N ASP A 134 8.69 21.99 -8.11
CA ASP A 134 9.45 21.51 -6.97
C ASP A 134 9.04 22.24 -5.68
N GLU A 135 9.07 21.50 -4.56
CA GLU A 135 8.68 22.00 -3.22
C GLU A 135 9.51 23.20 -2.76
N TRP A 136 10.78 23.23 -3.13
CA TRP A 136 11.71 24.30 -2.74
C TRP A 136 11.46 25.62 -3.50
N ARG A 137 10.63 25.64 -4.56
CA ARG A 137 10.24 26.86 -5.30
C ARG A 137 9.16 27.65 -4.56
N LYS A 138 9.49 28.09 -3.35
CA LYS A 138 8.49 28.54 -2.37
C LYS A 138 7.57 29.66 -2.83
N GLY A 139 8.14 30.67 -3.48
CA GLY A 139 7.37 31.80 -4.02
C GLY A 139 6.40 31.39 -5.12
N ALA A 140 6.75 30.40 -5.94
CA ALA A 140 5.92 29.90 -7.03
C ALA A 140 4.74 29.09 -6.47
N VAL A 141 5.00 28.12 -5.59
CA VAL A 141 3.97 27.30 -4.94
C VAL A 141 2.92 28.17 -4.25
N LYS A 142 3.35 29.16 -3.46
CA LYS A 142 2.44 30.11 -2.82
C LYS A 142 1.64 30.91 -3.85
N SER A 143 2.27 31.38 -4.93
CA SER A 143 1.59 32.10 -6.01
C SER A 143 0.50 31.24 -6.66
N TYR A 144 0.77 29.96 -6.95
CA TYR A 144 -0.21 29.04 -7.54
C TYR A 144 -1.41 28.80 -6.62
N LEU A 145 -1.17 28.48 -5.34
CA LEU A 145 -2.22 28.31 -4.33
C LEU A 145 -3.11 29.56 -4.25
N THR A 146 -2.51 30.75 -4.18
CA THR A 146 -3.29 32.02 -4.15
C THR A 146 -4.00 32.34 -5.47
N SER A 147 -3.58 31.73 -6.58
CA SER A 147 -4.23 31.85 -7.89
C SER A 147 -5.39 30.84 -8.05
N GLY A 148 -5.66 30.02 -7.03
CA GLY A 148 -6.76 29.05 -7.02
C GLY A 148 -6.39 27.67 -7.54
N PHE A 149 -5.10 27.36 -7.70
CA PHE A 149 -4.66 25.98 -7.95
C PHE A 149 -4.81 25.15 -6.67
N LEU A 150 -5.25 23.91 -6.84
CA LEU A 150 -5.48 22.93 -5.79
C LEU A 150 -4.41 21.83 -5.88
N PRO A 151 -3.84 21.39 -4.74
CA PRO A 151 -3.01 20.20 -4.65
C PRO A 151 -3.64 18.95 -5.25
N VAL A 152 -2.80 18.04 -5.76
CA VAL A 152 -3.25 16.76 -6.35
C VAL A 152 -2.62 15.56 -5.62
N GLN A 153 -3.45 14.58 -5.27
CA GLN A 153 -3.11 13.25 -4.79
C GLN A 153 -2.96 12.31 -5.99
N TYR A 154 -1.74 12.13 -6.48
CA TYR A 154 -1.45 11.24 -7.63
C TYR A 154 -0.47 10.10 -7.30
N GLU A 155 0.22 10.16 -6.15
CA GLU A 155 1.12 9.10 -5.68
C GLU A 155 1.08 9.02 -4.14
N MET A 156 1.67 7.96 -3.58
CA MET A 156 1.75 7.79 -2.12
C MET A 156 2.55 8.93 -1.45
N GLY A 157 2.15 9.32 -0.24
CA GLY A 157 2.80 10.36 0.55
C GLY A 157 2.54 11.82 0.11
N MET A 158 1.76 12.04 -0.96
CA MET A 158 1.44 13.39 -1.46
C MET A 158 0.72 14.25 -0.42
N GLU A 159 -0.30 13.71 0.23
CA GLU A 159 -1.06 14.42 1.27
C GLU A 159 -0.12 14.98 2.34
N GLU A 160 0.73 14.14 2.93
CA GLU A 160 1.67 14.50 3.99
C GLU A 160 2.69 15.55 3.54
N ARG A 161 3.16 15.44 2.29
CA ARG A 161 4.05 16.42 1.68
C ARG A 161 3.34 17.77 1.56
N TRP A 162 2.09 17.79 1.12
CA TRP A 162 1.29 19.02 1.05
C TRP A 162 0.99 19.62 2.42
N GLU A 163 0.65 18.81 3.43
CA GLU A 163 0.41 19.30 4.80
C GLU A 163 1.66 20.02 5.37
N LYS A 164 2.87 19.54 5.07
CA LYS A 164 4.13 20.23 5.42
C LYS A 164 4.31 21.53 4.64
N VAL A 165 4.02 21.51 3.35
CA VAL A 165 4.08 22.71 2.49
C VAL A 165 3.13 23.80 3.00
N LEU A 166 1.92 23.43 3.42
CA LEU A 166 0.93 24.34 4.00
C LEU A 166 1.41 24.93 5.35
N GLU A 167 2.04 24.12 6.20
CA GLU A 167 2.64 24.56 7.46
C GLU A 167 3.70 25.65 7.23
N GLU A 168 4.62 25.41 6.30
CA GLU A 168 5.67 26.37 5.96
C GLU A 168 5.11 27.72 5.46
N TYR A 169 3.94 27.72 4.83
CA TYR A 169 3.29 28.94 4.32
C TYR A 169 2.28 29.56 5.28
N GLY A 170 1.98 28.92 6.40
CA GLY A 170 0.93 29.34 7.32
C GLY A 170 -0.46 29.33 6.66
N ILE A 171 -0.70 28.38 5.74
CA ILE A 171 -2.01 28.18 5.12
C ILE A 171 -2.75 27.14 5.95
N ASP A 172 -3.85 27.52 6.60
CA ASP A 172 -4.54 26.62 7.53
C ASP A 172 -5.12 25.38 6.81
N SER A 173 -5.69 25.55 5.61
CA SER A 173 -6.27 24.46 4.83
C SER A 173 -6.41 24.77 3.34
N VAL A 174 -6.54 23.72 2.52
CA VAL A 174 -6.86 23.78 1.09
C VAL A 174 -7.59 22.51 0.66
N ASP A 175 -8.44 22.59 -0.35
CA ASP A 175 -9.01 21.40 -0.99
C ASP A 175 -7.95 20.72 -1.86
N MET A 176 -7.91 19.39 -1.81
CA MET A 176 -7.03 18.53 -2.59
C MET A 176 -7.87 17.68 -3.55
N LEU A 177 -7.35 17.43 -4.75
CA LEU A 177 -8.01 16.67 -5.80
C LEU A 177 -7.32 15.32 -6.03
N TYR A 178 -8.03 14.39 -6.64
CA TYR A 178 -7.44 13.25 -7.32
C TYR A 178 -7.00 13.64 -8.74
N GLU A 179 -6.20 12.79 -9.37
CA GLU A 179 -5.69 13.00 -10.73
C GLU A 179 -6.80 13.06 -11.79
N ASP A 180 -7.95 12.45 -11.54
CA ASP A 180 -9.15 12.55 -12.38
C ASP A 180 -9.98 13.85 -12.13
N CYS A 181 -9.39 14.83 -11.45
CA CYS A 181 -9.99 16.10 -11.04
C CYS A 181 -11.18 15.99 -10.07
N THR A 182 -11.49 14.80 -9.55
CA THR A 182 -12.51 14.68 -8.50
C THR A 182 -11.97 15.16 -7.16
N LEU A 183 -12.86 15.71 -6.31
CA LEU A 183 -12.47 16.16 -4.98
C LEU A 183 -11.98 14.97 -4.15
N TYR A 184 -10.75 15.05 -3.63
CA TYR A 184 -10.26 14.11 -2.64
C TYR A 184 -10.80 14.50 -1.26
N LYS A 185 -10.27 15.58 -0.68
CA LYS A 185 -10.74 16.15 0.59
C LYS A 185 -10.09 17.50 0.87
N LYS A 186 -10.55 18.16 1.93
CA LYS A 186 -9.84 19.28 2.54
C LYS A 186 -8.69 18.78 3.40
N ILE A 187 -7.48 19.23 3.09
CA ILE A 187 -6.28 18.98 3.89
C ILE A 187 -5.93 20.23 4.70
N TYR A 188 -5.20 20.04 5.77
CA TYR A 188 -4.81 21.09 6.71
C TYR A 188 -3.29 21.15 6.81
N ARG A 189 -2.73 22.28 7.23
CA ARG A 189 -1.30 22.27 7.60
C ARG A 189 -1.02 21.22 8.67
N SER A 190 0.19 20.67 8.68
CA SER A 190 0.56 19.52 9.51
C SER A 190 0.28 19.71 11.01
N SER A 191 0.40 20.93 11.55
CA SER A 191 0.05 21.23 12.95
C SER A 191 -1.44 21.16 13.28
N LEU A 192 -2.31 21.21 12.27
CA LEU A 192 -3.77 21.15 12.38
C LEU A 192 -4.38 19.86 11.81
N ALA A 193 -3.58 19.04 11.11
CA ALA A 193 -4.03 17.80 10.51
C ALA A 193 -4.49 16.80 11.59
N LYS A 194 -5.68 16.20 11.40
CA LYS A 194 -6.18 15.16 12.31
C LYS A 194 -5.24 13.95 12.22
N ARG A 195 -4.67 13.58 13.35
CA ARG A 195 -3.89 12.34 13.52
C ARG A 195 -4.82 11.20 13.91
N VAL A 196 -4.57 10.02 13.35
CA VAL A 196 -5.33 8.79 13.61
C VAL A 196 -4.79 8.14 14.88
N LYS A 197 -5.65 7.95 15.89
CA LYS A 197 -5.29 7.29 17.15
C LYS A 197 -5.42 5.78 17.02
N ILE A 198 -4.34 5.05 17.29
CA ILE A 198 -4.26 3.60 17.15
C ILE A 198 -4.01 2.94 18.52
N GLY A 199 -4.77 1.90 18.80
CA GLY A 199 -4.46 0.94 19.85
C GLY A 199 -3.83 -0.33 19.27
N VAL A 200 -2.94 -0.98 20.02
CA VAL A 200 -2.27 -2.22 19.59
C VAL A 200 -2.51 -3.34 20.61
N VAL A 201 -3.02 -4.49 20.16
CA VAL A 201 -3.16 -5.71 20.96
C VAL A 201 -2.07 -6.69 20.55
N GLY A 202 -1.25 -7.15 21.49
CA GLY A 202 -0.07 -7.98 21.25
C GLY A 202 1.20 -7.16 21.10
N ALA A 203 1.97 -7.06 22.19
CA ALA A 203 3.16 -6.21 22.33
C ALA A 203 4.46 -6.82 21.78
N ARG A 204 4.40 -7.98 21.11
CA ARG A 204 5.55 -8.57 20.41
C ARG A 204 5.53 -8.26 18.92
N ARG A 205 4.61 -8.88 18.15
CA ARG A 205 4.46 -8.58 16.71
C ARG A 205 3.98 -7.15 16.49
N GLY A 206 3.10 -6.65 17.36
CA GLY A 206 2.61 -5.27 17.34
C GLY A 206 3.71 -4.20 17.40
N GLN A 207 4.93 -4.53 17.85
CA GLN A 207 6.05 -3.56 17.87
C GLN A 207 6.38 -3.01 16.49
N THR A 208 6.19 -3.78 15.42
CA THR A 208 6.43 -3.25 14.08
C THR A 208 5.47 -2.10 13.75
N MET A 209 4.22 -2.21 14.20
CA MET A 209 3.18 -1.20 13.97
C MET A 209 3.41 0.02 14.88
N LEU A 210 3.95 -0.19 16.08
CA LEU A 210 4.43 0.90 16.94
C LEU A 210 5.61 1.64 16.31
N ASN A 211 6.49 0.96 15.57
CA ASN A 211 7.59 1.60 14.85
C ASN A 211 7.08 2.43 13.67
N TYR A 212 6.06 1.97 12.93
CA TYR A 212 5.39 2.78 11.92
C TYR A 212 4.92 4.11 12.52
N CYS A 213 4.33 4.12 13.71
CA CYS A 213 3.84 5.39 14.29
C CYS A 213 4.98 6.36 14.70
N LYS A 214 6.24 5.89 14.79
CA LYS A 214 7.40 6.75 15.04
C LYS A 214 7.90 7.47 13.77
N THR A 215 7.77 6.81 12.61
CA THR A 215 8.32 7.29 11.33
C THR A 215 7.24 7.74 10.35
N GLY A 216 6.09 7.09 10.41
CA GLY A 216 4.90 7.29 9.64
C GLY A 216 4.16 8.56 10.02
N PHE A 217 3.42 9.05 9.05
CA PHE A 217 2.74 10.33 9.16
C PHE A 217 1.36 10.16 9.78
N ASN A 218 0.94 11.16 10.55
CA ASN A 218 -0.45 11.35 10.95
C ASN A 218 -1.13 10.20 11.71
N CYS A 219 -0.38 9.43 12.50
CA CYS A 219 -0.95 8.47 13.44
C CYS A 219 -0.19 8.45 14.77
N ASP A 220 -0.91 8.19 15.85
CA ASP A 220 -0.36 8.12 17.20
C ASP A 220 -0.80 6.82 17.87
N VAL A 221 0.13 6.15 18.53
CA VAL A 221 -0.22 5.04 19.43
C VAL A 221 -0.72 5.66 20.72
N VAL A 222 -1.93 5.30 21.13
CA VAL A 222 -2.54 5.82 22.38
C VAL A 222 -2.78 4.72 23.41
N ALA A 223 -2.81 3.46 22.98
CA ALA A 223 -3.01 2.33 23.88
C ALA A 223 -2.27 1.07 23.42
N ILE A 224 -1.76 0.30 24.39
CA ILE A 224 -1.14 -1.02 24.15
C ILE A 224 -1.77 -2.04 25.10
N CYS A 225 -2.16 -3.20 24.58
CA CYS A 225 -2.74 -4.30 25.33
C CYS A 225 -1.94 -5.58 25.13
N ASP A 226 -1.55 -6.24 26.22
CA ASP A 226 -0.97 -7.59 26.18
C ASP A 226 -1.27 -8.30 27.50
N ASN A 227 -1.68 -9.56 27.45
CA ASN A 227 -2.00 -10.35 28.65
C ASN A 227 -0.74 -10.93 29.32
N ALA A 228 0.41 -10.93 28.63
CA ALA A 228 1.68 -11.37 29.19
C ALA A 228 2.37 -10.18 29.90
N PRO A 229 2.56 -10.23 31.23
CA PRO A 229 3.13 -9.13 31.98
C PRO A 229 4.52 -8.70 31.49
N ASP A 230 5.35 -9.65 31.06
CA ASP A 230 6.71 -9.38 30.57
C ASP A 230 6.71 -8.62 29.23
N PHE A 231 5.80 -8.97 28.31
CA PHE A 231 5.69 -8.25 27.04
C PHE A 231 5.11 -6.84 27.23
N LEU A 232 4.14 -6.70 28.12
CA LEU A 232 3.58 -5.39 28.47
C LEU A 232 4.62 -4.51 29.18
N ALA A 233 5.41 -5.06 30.10
CA ALA A 233 6.51 -4.36 30.77
C ALA A 233 7.61 -3.93 29.78
N GLY A 234 8.01 -4.83 28.87
CA GLY A 234 8.99 -4.50 27.81
C GLY A 234 8.49 -3.41 26.85
N ALA A 235 7.18 -3.37 26.56
CA ALA A 235 6.60 -2.27 25.80
C ALA A 235 6.65 -0.94 26.58
N LYS A 236 6.29 -0.95 27.88
CA LYS A 236 6.40 0.25 28.74
C LYS A 236 7.82 0.82 28.77
N GLU A 237 8.81 -0.03 28.93
CA GLU A 237 10.22 0.38 28.94
C GLU A 237 10.64 1.00 27.59
N LYS A 238 10.22 0.39 26.47
CA LYS A 238 10.63 0.78 25.13
C LYS A 238 9.92 2.02 24.58
N TYR A 239 8.64 2.22 24.93
CA TYR A 239 7.79 3.26 24.34
C TYR A 239 7.41 4.37 25.33
N GLY A 240 7.65 4.18 26.64
CA GLY A 240 7.35 5.17 27.67
C GLY A 240 5.85 5.29 27.97
N GLU A 241 5.50 6.18 28.90
CA GLU A 241 4.12 6.38 29.35
C GLU A 241 3.48 7.68 28.82
N ASP A 242 4.26 8.53 28.15
CA ASP A 242 3.74 9.80 27.62
C ASP A 242 2.77 9.54 26.47
N GLY A 243 1.49 9.82 26.70
CA GLY A 243 0.42 9.64 25.71
C GLY A 243 -0.05 8.20 25.46
N ILE A 244 0.54 7.18 26.11
CA ILE A 244 0.20 5.76 25.91
C ILE A 244 -0.35 5.14 27.19
N THR A 245 -1.56 4.56 27.12
CA THR A 245 -2.14 3.77 28.22
C THR A 245 -1.94 2.27 27.99
N TYR A 246 -1.58 1.54 29.04
CA TYR A 246 -1.27 0.12 28.98
C TYR A 246 -2.35 -0.72 29.66
N TYR A 247 -2.80 -1.77 28.98
CA TYR A 247 -3.87 -2.66 29.42
C TYR A 247 -3.38 -4.12 29.41
N ASP A 248 -3.91 -4.92 30.33
CA ASP A 248 -3.73 -6.38 30.36
C ASP A 248 -5.01 -7.13 29.95
N ASN A 249 -6.08 -6.39 29.65
CA ASN A 249 -7.41 -6.90 29.34
C ASN A 249 -8.01 -6.15 28.14
N PHE A 250 -8.46 -6.92 27.13
CA PHE A 250 -9.02 -6.37 25.91
C PHE A 250 -10.33 -5.60 26.10
N ASP A 251 -11.22 -6.07 26.98
CA ASP A 251 -12.54 -5.45 27.18
C ASP A 251 -12.42 -4.06 27.85
N GLU A 252 -11.37 -3.82 28.65
CA GLU A 252 -11.04 -2.47 29.12
C GLU A 252 -10.29 -1.64 28.07
N PHE A 253 -9.34 -2.25 27.34
CA PHE A 253 -8.60 -1.63 26.25
C PHE A 253 -9.53 -1.06 25.18
N ILE A 254 -10.57 -1.80 24.76
CA ILE A 254 -11.43 -1.39 23.64
C ILE A 254 -12.29 -0.16 23.95
N LYS A 255 -12.43 0.19 25.24
CA LYS A 255 -13.12 1.41 25.70
C LYS A 255 -12.27 2.67 25.52
N HIS A 256 -10.99 2.55 25.19
CA HIS A 256 -10.08 3.69 25.00
C HIS A 256 -10.50 4.58 23.82
N ASP A 257 -10.21 5.88 23.91
CA ASP A 257 -10.46 6.84 22.83
C ASP A 257 -9.43 6.70 21.70
N MET A 258 -9.75 5.85 20.72
CA MET A 258 -8.96 5.58 19.53
C MET A 258 -9.83 5.44 18.29
N ASP A 259 -9.27 5.66 17.10
CA ASP A 259 -9.97 5.51 15.81
C ASP A 259 -9.87 4.06 15.28
N GLY A 260 -8.75 3.36 15.55
CA GLY A 260 -8.51 2.00 15.07
C GLY A 260 -7.68 1.11 16.00
N VAL A 261 -7.74 -0.20 15.77
CA VAL A 261 -7.06 -1.24 16.54
C VAL A 261 -6.24 -2.13 15.62
N VAL A 262 -4.99 -2.39 16.01
CA VAL A 262 -4.15 -3.43 15.44
C VAL A 262 -4.26 -4.69 16.30
N LEU A 263 -4.67 -5.81 15.70
CA LEU A 263 -4.69 -7.12 16.34
C LEU A 263 -3.44 -7.90 15.92
N ALA A 264 -2.47 -7.99 16.82
CA ALA A 264 -1.20 -8.68 16.66
C ALA A 264 -0.95 -9.70 17.79
N ASN A 265 -2.03 -10.15 18.46
CA ASN A 265 -2.05 -11.24 19.43
C ASN A 265 -2.14 -12.61 18.72
N PHE A 266 -2.50 -13.68 19.45
CA PHE A 266 -2.61 -15.01 18.85
C PHE A 266 -3.66 -15.06 17.74
N ALA A 267 -3.31 -15.72 16.65
CA ALA A 267 -4.08 -15.67 15.41
C ALA A 267 -5.46 -16.35 15.54
N ASN A 268 -5.55 -17.36 16.40
CA ASN A 268 -6.82 -17.99 16.76
C ASN A 268 -7.72 -17.07 17.62
N GLU A 269 -7.35 -15.84 17.93
CA GLU A 269 -8.20 -14.91 18.68
C GLU A 269 -8.62 -13.69 17.84
N HIS A 270 -8.09 -13.53 16.63
CA HIS A 270 -8.29 -12.31 15.83
C HIS A 270 -9.75 -12.05 15.48
N THR A 271 -10.48 -13.02 14.92
CA THR A 271 -11.87 -12.82 14.48
C THR A 271 -12.80 -12.34 15.59
N PRO A 272 -12.91 -13.00 16.76
CA PRO A 272 -13.81 -12.52 17.81
C PRO A 272 -13.41 -11.14 18.35
N LEU A 273 -12.12 -10.82 18.42
CA LEU A 273 -11.64 -9.50 18.83
C LEU A 273 -11.90 -8.42 17.78
N ALA A 274 -11.75 -8.75 16.49
CA ALA A 274 -12.06 -7.85 15.38
C ALA A 274 -13.54 -7.47 15.38
N ILE A 275 -14.43 -8.46 15.52
CA ILE A 275 -15.87 -8.24 15.61
C ILE A 275 -16.22 -7.35 16.81
N LYS A 276 -15.64 -7.62 17.99
CA LYS A 276 -15.82 -6.77 19.18
C LYS A 276 -15.36 -5.33 18.94
N ALA A 277 -14.20 -5.14 18.30
CA ALA A 277 -13.65 -3.82 18.02
C ALA A 277 -14.52 -3.02 17.05
N MET A 278 -14.95 -3.64 15.95
CA MET A 278 -15.83 -2.99 14.98
C MET A 278 -17.20 -2.63 15.58
N LYS A 279 -17.77 -3.50 16.42
CA LYS A 279 -19.01 -3.21 17.17
C LYS A 279 -18.83 -2.07 18.18
N ALA A 280 -17.61 -1.82 18.64
CA ALA A 280 -17.26 -0.65 19.45
C ALA A 280 -16.95 0.61 18.60
N GLY A 281 -17.17 0.57 17.29
CA GLY A 281 -16.94 1.68 16.36
C GLY A 281 -15.47 1.94 16.06
N LYS A 282 -14.62 0.89 16.12
CA LYS A 282 -13.18 0.98 15.84
C LYS A 282 -12.84 0.29 14.52
N HIS A 283 -12.01 0.92 13.70
CA HIS A 283 -11.41 0.26 12.54
C HIS A 283 -10.42 -0.83 12.98
N VAL A 284 -10.20 -1.85 12.16
CA VAL A 284 -9.35 -3.00 12.52
C VAL A 284 -8.31 -3.28 11.45
N LEU A 285 -7.05 -3.37 11.85
CA LEU A 285 -5.99 -4.04 11.09
C LEU A 285 -5.67 -5.36 11.81
N SER A 286 -5.86 -6.49 11.14
CA SER A 286 -5.66 -7.82 11.72
C SER A 286 -4.44 -8.49 11.13
N GLU A 287 -3.55 -9.03 11.97
CA GLU A 287 -2.49 -9.93 11.53
C GLU A 287 -3.02 -11.17 10.80
N VAL A 288 -2.08 -11.92 10.19
CA VAL A 288 -2.41 -13.05 9.32
C VAL A 288 -3.08 -14.23 10.04
N LEU A 289 -3.86 -15.01 9.27
CA LEU A 289 -4.91 -15.99 9.64
C LEU A 289 -6.23 -15.31 10.05
N PRO A 290 -7.08 -14.93 9.08
CA PRO A 290 -8.21 -14.06 9.36
C PRO A 290 -9.34 -14.75 10.14
N CYS A 291 -9.40 -16.09 10.11
CA CYS A 291 -10.34 -16.92 10.88
C CYS A 291 -9.83 -18.35 11.08
N GLN A 292 -10.50 -19.13 11.93
CA GLN A 292 -10.17 -20.54 12.16
C GLN A 292 -11.09 -21.51 11.42
N HIS A 293 -12.34 -21.12 11.17
CA HIS A 293 -13.38 -21.94 10.53
C HIS A 293 -14.40 -21.06 9.80
N MET A 294 -15.26 -21.67 9.00
CA MET A 294 -16.18 -20.95 8.14
C MET A 294 -17.23 -20.13 8.87
N LYS A 295 -17.68 -20.56 10.06
CA LYS A 295 -18.56 -19.72 10.90
C LYS A 295 -17.91 -18.37 11.25
N GLU A 296 -16.63 -18.36 11.63
CA GLU A 296 -15.90 -17.13 11.91
C GLU A 296 -15.74 -16.27 10.64
N ALA A 297 -15.49 -16.89 9.48
CA ALA A 297 -15.46 -16.19 8.19
C ALA A 297 -16.77 -15.45 7.91
N VAL A 298 -17.92 -16.13 8.11
CA VAL A 298 -19.25 -15.54 7.93
C VAL A 298 -19.48 -14.40 8.93
N GLU A 299 -19.21 -14.63 10.22
CA GLU A 299 -19.41 -13.63 11.27
C GLU A 299 -18.53 -12.38 11.08
N LEU A 300 -17.30 -12.55 10.57
CA LEU A 300 -16.39 -11.43 10.29
C LEU A 300 -16.90 -10.57 9.14
N VAL A 301 -17.28 -11.19 8.02
CA VAL A 301 -17.83 -10.51 6.84
C VAL A 301 -19.09 -9.72 7.24
N GLU A 302 -20.01 -10.36 7.96
CA GLU A 302 -21.23 -9.70 8.40
C GLU A 302 -20.96 -8.55 9.37
N ALA A 303 -19.98 -8.68 10.28
CA ALA A 303 -19.61 -7.58 11.16
C ALA A 303 -19.07 -6.36 10.39
N VAL A 304 -18.29 -6.57 9.33
CA VAL A 304 -17.84 -5.48 8.45
C VAL A 304 -19.02 -4.82 7.74
N GLU A 305 -19.90 -5.61 7.13
CA GLU A 305 -21.11 -5.11 6.45
C GLU A 305 -22.04 -4.34 7.40
N GLU A 306 -22.27 -4.85 8.61
CA GLU A 306 -23.19 -4.27 9.60
C GLU A 306 -22.67 -2.97 10.20
N THR A 307 -21.36 -2.90 10.47
CA THR A 307 -20.77 -1.76 11.18
C THR A 307 -20.27 -0.67 10.23
N GLY A 308 -19.99 -1.02 8.97
CA GLY A 308 -19.33 -0.12 8.00
C GLY A 308 -17.90 0.26 8.40
N MET A 309 -17.32 -0.43 9.39
CA MET A 309 -15.94 -0.21 9.80
C MET A 309 -14.97 -0.83 8.79
N ILE A 310 -13.85 -0.14 8.55
CA ILE A 310 -12.72 -0.70 7.81
C ILE A 310 -12.14 -1.88 8.58
N TYR A 311 -12.09 -3.04 7.93
CA TYR A 311 -11.25 -4.17 8.28
C TYR A 311 -10.17 -4.31 7.20
N ALA A 312 -8.91 -4.29 7.62
CA ALA A 312 -7.76 -4.56 6.78
C ALA A 312 -7.03 -5.80 7.29
N TYR A 313 -6.69 -6.71 6.39
CA TYR A 313 -5.88 -7.88 6.67
C TYR A 313 -4.41 -7.56 6.40
N ALA A 314 -3.55 -7.74 7.40
CA ALA A 314 -2.14 -7.37 7.34
C ALA A 314 -1.29 -8.45 6.63
N GLU A 315 -1.72 -8.84 5.43
CA GLU A 315 -0.93 -9.68 4.52
C GLU A 315 0.19 -8.84 3.92
N ASN A 316 1.27 -8.71 4.68
CA ASN A 316 2.40 -7.86 4.33
C ASN A 316 3.09 -8.30 3.04
N TYR A 317 3.06 -9.58 2.66
CA TYR A 317 3.73 -10.02 1.44
C TYR A 317 3.11 -9.46 0.15
N CYS A 318 1.87 -8.96 0.20
CA CYS A 318 1.28 -8.21 -0.91
C CYS A 318 2.03 -6.91 -1.23
N TYR A 319 2.74 -6.35 -0.25
CA TYR A 319 3.46 -5.07 -0.36
C TYR A 319 4.98 -5.21 -0.41
N MET A 320 5.49 -6.45 -0.51
CA MET A 320 6.90 -6.66 -0.85
C MET A 320 7.22 -5.95 -2.18
N PRO A 321 8.46 -5.46 -2.39
CA PRO A 321 8.80 -4.65 -3.55
C PRO A 321 8.40 -5.28 -4.90
N ALA A 322 8.75 -6.55 -5.12
CA ALA A 322 8.42 -7.23 -6.36
C ALA A 322 6.89 -7.48 -6.53
N PRO A 323 6.15 -8.07 -5.58
CA PRO A 323 4.69 -8.18 -5.68
C PRO A 323 3.94 -6.86 -5.88
N ARG A 324 4.34 -5.79 -5.20
CA ARG A 324 3.75 -4.45 -5.34
C ARG A 324 3.90 -3.96 -6.78
N GLU A 325 5.10 -4.08 -7.33
CA GLU A 325 5.38 -3.67 -8.71
C GLU A 325 4.69 -4.58 -9.73
N MET A 326 4.62 -5.90 -9.50
CA MET A 326 3.83 -6.82 -10.34
C MET A 326 2.36 -6.39 -10.43
N ARG A 327 1.78 -5.95 -9.31
CA ARG A 327 0.41 -5.44 -9.27
C ARG A 327 0.27 -4.18 -10.11
N ILE A 328 1.16 -3.21 -9.98
CA ILE A 328 1.14 -1.97 -10.78
C ILE A 328 1.15 -2.31 -12.27
N GLN A 329 2.12 -3.12 -12.72
CA GLN A 329 2.26 -3.49 -14.14
C GLN A 329 1.04 -4.27 -14.66
N TYR A 330 0.45 -5.15 -13.84
CA TYR A 330 -0.78 -5.86 -14.21
C TYR A 330 -1.99 -4.93 -14.32
N ARG A 331 -2.21 -4.06 -13.32
CA ARG A 331 -3.38 -3.16 -13.27
C ARG A 331 -3.33 -2.06 -14.33
N GLU A 332 -2.14 -1.66 -14.76
CA GLU A 332 -1.94 -0.79 -15.93
C GLU A 332 -2.17 -1.51 -17.28
N GLY A 333 -2.47 -2.81 -17.27
CA GLY A 333 -2.78 -3.61 -18.46
C GLY A 333 -1.56 -4.04 -19.26
N LYS A 334 -0.35 -3.83 -18.74
CA LYS A 334 0.91 -4.15 -19.44
C LYS A 334 1.16 -5.64 -19.54
N LEU A 335 0.72 -6.42 -18.55
CA LEU A 335 0.81 -7.90 -18.58
C LEU A 335 -0.31 -8.56 -19.41
N GLY A 336 -1.34 -7.80 -19.82
CA GLY A 336 -2.48 -8.33 -20.54
C GLY A 336 -3.43 -9.14 -19.64
N LYS A 337 -4.04 -10.19 -20.18
CA LYS A 337 -4.95 -11.07 -19.43
C LYS A 337 -4.15 -12.06 -18.59
N PHE A 338 -4.51 -12.24 -17.33
CA PHE A 338 -3.82 -13.18 -16.44
C PHE A 338 -4.16 -14.63 -16.81
N GLU A 339 -3.15 -15.49 -16.91
CA GLU A 339 -3.29 -16.88 -17.37
C GLU A 339 -2.77 -17.91 -16.36
N TYR A 340 -1.66 -17.61 -15.70
CA TYR A 340 -1.03 -18.52 -14.73
C TYR A 340 -0.18 -17.76 -13.72
N GLY A 341 -0.03 -18.31 -12.50
CA GLY A 341 0.92 -17.79 -11.51
C GLY A 341 1.40 -18.83 -10.52
N GLU A 342 2.56 -18.56 -9.93
CA GLU A 342 3.16 -19.37 -8.86
C GLU A 342 3.56 -18.51 -7.67
N GLY A 343 3.39 -19.07 -6.48
CA GLY A 343 3.74 -18.42 -5.22
C GLY A 343 4.33 -19.39 -4.21
N GLU A 344 5.34 -18.95 -3.50
CA GLU A 344 6.12 -19.77 -2.57
C GLU A 344 6.35 -19.03 -1.25
N TYR A 345 6.06 -19.70 -0.13
CA TYR A 345 6.41 -19.24 1.22
C TYR A 345 6.92 -20.42 2.07
N VAL A 346 8.20 -20.72 1.97
CA VAL A 346 8.83 -21.86 2.64
C VAL A 346 9.87 -21.36 3.63
N HIS A 347 9.53 -21.45 4.92
CA HIS A 347 10.29 -20.80 5.99
C HIS A 347 10.72 -21.79 7.07
N ASN A 348 12.03 -21.94 7.27
CA ASN A 348 12.56 -22.73 8.38
C ASN A 348 12.41 -21.99 9.72
N CYS A 349 11.26 -22.18 10.36
CA CYS A 349 10.98 -21.60 11.68
C CYS A 349 11.51 -22.44 12.86
N GLU A 350 12.16 -23.60 12.62
CA GLU A 350 12.64 -24.51 13.66
C GLU A 350 13.53 -23.83 14.71
N PRO A 351 14.49 -22.94 14.35
CA PRO A 351 15.34 -22.30 15.33
C PRO A 351 14.55 -21.55 16.41
N GLY A 352 13.49 -20.82 16.03
CA GLY A 352 12.69 -19.96 16.91
C GLY A 352 11.38 -20.56 17.42
N TRP A 353 10.99 -21.76 16.95
CA TRP A 353 9.65 -22.32 17.18
C TRP A 353 9.25 -22.44 18.66
N HIS A 354 10.19 -22.80 19.53
CA HIS A 354 10.02 -22.84 20.99
C HIS A 354 9.51 -21.51 21.58
N GLY A 355 9.96 -20.38 21.05
CA GLY A 355 9.49 -19.05 21.45
C GLY A 355 8.18 -18.61 20.79
N TYR A 356 7.79 -19.19 19.65
CA TYR A 356 6.55 -18.86 18.94
C TYR A 356 5.34 -19.68 19.39
N SER A 357 5.58 -20.91 19.83
CA SER A 357 4.57 -21.86 20.33
C SER A 357 4.46 -21.88 21.85
N ASN A 358 5.26 -21.05 22.54
CA ASN A 358 5.44 -21.08 23.98
C ASN A 358 5.83 -22.45 24.57
N CYS A 359 6.36 -23.35 23.75
CA CYS A 359 6.60 -24.76 24.11
C CYS A 359 5.34 -25.50 24.59
N ASP A 360 4.15 -25.01 24.25
CA ASP A 360 2.88 -25.59 24.68
C ASP A 360 2.34 -26.53 23.58
N PRO A 361 2.13 -27.83 23.89
CA PRO A 361 1.65 -28.81 22.92
C PRO A 361 0.27 -28.49 22.32
N GLU A 362 -0.55 -27.68 22.98
CA GLU A 362 -1.89 -27.28 22.51
C GLU A 362 -1.94 -25.84 21.99
N HIS A 363 -0.79 -25.16 21.94
CA HIS A 363 -0.69 -23.85 21.30
C HIS A 363 -1.12 -23.94 19.82
N TRP A 364 -1.90 -22.98 19.33
CA TRP A 364 -2.48 -23.02 17.98
C TRP A 364 -1.47 -23.34 16.88
N ARG A 365 -0.26 -22.78 16.93
CA ARG A 365 0.84 -23.10 15.99
C ARG A 365 1.21 -24.60 15.94
N ASN A 366 1.18 -25.29 17.08
CA ASN A 366 1.49 -26.73 17.14
C ASN A 366 0.33 -27.61 16.65
N THR A 367 -0.89 -27.06 16.60
CA THR A 367 -2.11 -27.76 16.20
C THR A 367 -2.74 -27.15 14.95
N MET A 368 -1.96 -26.45 14.12
CA MET A 368 -2.42 -25.83 12.88
C MET A 368 -1.95 -26.66 11.69
N SER A 369 -2.82 -26.84 10.69
CA SER A 369 -2.42 -27.42 9.41
C SER A 369 -1.49 -26.49 8.63
N ALA A 370 -0.55 -27.05 7.86
CA ALA A 370 0.33 -26.25 7.00
C ALA A 370 -0.45 -25.37 6.01
N PHE A 371 -1.59 -25.86 5.53
CA PHE A 371 -2.48 -25.19 4.59
C PHE A 371 -3.01 -23.83 5.07
N TYR A 372 -3.15 -23.63 6.37
CA TYR A 372 -3.79 -22.42 6.88
C TYR A 372 -2.89 -21.19 6.73
N TYR A 373 -1.58 -21.38 6.57
CA TYR A 373 -0.61 -20.31 6.37
C TYR A 373 -0.33 -20.03 4.88
N CYS A 374 -1.27 -20.37 4.00
CA CYS A 374 -1.15 -20.19 2.55
C CYS A 374 -1.10 -18.73 2.09
N THR A 375 -1.63 -17.80 2.89
CA THR A 375 -1.86 -16.41 2.48
C THR A 375 -0.57 -15.68 2.08
N HIS A 376 0.56 -16.00 2.70
CA HIS A 376 1.85 -15.46 2.28
C HIS A 376 2.22 -15.85 0.84
N SER A 377 1.99 -17.11 0.46
CA SER A 377 2.32 -17.59 -0.88
C SER A 377 1.25 -17.27 -1.93
N LEU A 378 -0.03 -17.31 -1.56
CA LEU A 378 -1.15 -17.17 -2.49
C LEU A 378 -1.68 -15.73 -2.54
N GLY A 379 -1.67 -15.04 -1.40
CA GLY A 379 -2.24 -13.72 -1.22
C GLY A 379 -1.71 -12.68 -2.20
N PRO A 380 -0.38 -12.55 -2.40
CA PRO A 380 0.16 -11.63 -3.37
C PRO A 380 -0.40 -11.84 -4.79
N LEU A 381 -0.62 -13.09 -5.22
CA LEU A 381 -1.19 -13.39 -6.54
C LEU A 381 -2.67 -12.98 -6.63
N VAL A 382 -3.44 -13.20 -5.56
CA VAL A 382 -4.82 -12.72 -5.45
C VAL A 382 -4.86 -11.19 -5.46
N HIS A 383 -3.95 -10.52 -4.75
CA HIS A 383 -3.89 -9.06 -4.68
C HIS A 383 -3.46 -8.40 -5.98
N ILE A 384 -2.44 -8.97 -6.65
CA ILE A 384 -1.99 -8.56 -7.98
C ILE A 384 -3.18 -8.57 -8.94
N THR A 385 -3.92 -9.67 -8.99
CA THR A 385 -4.94 -9.91 -10.02
C THR A 385 -6.33 -9.37 -9.67
N GLY A 386 -6.70 -9.39 -8.39
CA GLY A 386 -8.06 -9.12 -7.90
C GLY A 386 -9.07 -10.15 -8.36
N LEU A 387 -8.59 -11.29 -8.88
CA LEU A 387 -9.42 -12.38 -9.37
C LEU A 387 -9.73 -13.32 -8.22
N ARG A 388 -11.00 -13.71 -8.12
CA ARG A 388 -11.45 -14.60 -7.06
C ARG A 388 -11.05 -16.06 -7.31
N PRO A 389 -10.50 -16.76 -6.30
CA PRO A 389 -10.40 -18.23 -6.30
C PRO A 389 -11.76 -18.93 -6.26
N VAL A 390 -11.97 -19.90 -7.14
CA VAL A 390 -13.27 -20.61 -7.28
C VAL A 390 -13.17 -22.11 -7.00
N LYS A 391 -11.97 -22.69 -7.09
CA LYS A 391 -11.75 -24.13 -6.87
C LYS A 391 -10.33 -24.39 -6.40
N VAL A 392 -10.14 -25.40 -5.55
CA VAL A 392 -8.81 -25.81 -5.07
C VAL A 392 -8.67 -27.32 -4.97
N SER A 393 -7.45 -27.82 -5.20
CA SER A 393 -7.00 -29.16 -4.82
C SER A 393 -5.69 -29.06 -4.04
N GLY A 394 -5.62 -29.71 -2.88
CA GLY A 394 -4.52 -29.59 -1.94
C GLY A 394 -3.74 -30.88 -1.75
N PHE A 395 -2.42 -30.78 -1.58
CA PHE A 395 -1.48 -31.89 -1.35
C PHE A 395 -0.61 -31.60 -0.13
N GLU A 396 -0.68 -32.45 0.89
CA GLU A 396 0.09 -32.28 2.12
C GLU A 396 1.47 -32.97 2.01
N ILE A 397 2.53 -32.23 2.31
CA ILE A 397 3.86 -32.81 2.48
C ILE A 397 3.94 -33.47 3.87
N PRO A 398 4.42 -34.72 3.97
CA PRO A 398 4.37 -35.48 5.21
C PRO A 398 5.03 -34.81 6.41
N PHE A 399 4.51 -35.15 7.60
CA PHE A 399 5.23 -34.95 8.86
C PHE A 399 6.64 -35.56 8.78
N ASN A 400 7.62 -34.89 9.38
CA ASN A 400 9.02 -35.29 9.35
C ASN A 400 9.75 -34.91 10.65
N ASP A 401 11.04 -35.24 10.76
CA ASP A 401 11.83 -35.01 11.96
C ASP A 401 11.92 -33.53 12.38
N ARG A 402 11.81 -32.59 11.44
CA ARG A 402 11.77 -31.15 11.76
C ARG A 402 10.50 -30.83 12.54
N MET A 403 9.35 -31.26 12.03
CA MET A 403 8.07 -31.08 12.70
C MET A 403 8.05 -31.75 14.07
N TYR A 404 8.62 -32.95 14.17
CA TYR A 404 8.82 -33.66 15.44
C TYR A 404 9.62 -32.83 16.45
N ARG A 405 10.82 -32.36 16.07
CA ARG A 405 11.69 -31.57 16.97
C ARG A 405 11.08 -30.23 17.39
N MET A 406 10.23 -29.66 16.54
CA MET A 406 9.47 -28.44 16.85
C MET A 406 8.29 -28.70 17.80
N GLY A 407 7.84 -29.94 17.97
CA GLY A 407 6.61 -30.23 18.70
C GLY A 407 5.33 -29.88 17.92
N ALA A 408 5.41 -29.76 16.59
CA ALA A 408 4.30 -29.39 15.73
C ALA A 408 3.61 -30.63 15.14
N LYS A 409 2.29 -30.77 15.35
CA LYS A 409 1.49 -31.96 15.03
C LYS A 409 0.88 -31.90 13.62
N ALA A 410 1.63 -31.43 12.63
CA ALA A 410 1.13 -31.16 11.27
C ALA A 410 2.10 -31.64 10.19
N GLY A 411 1.62 -31.73 8.94
CA GLY A 411 2.49 -31.90 7.79
C GLY A 411 3.50 -30.75 7.67
N ALA A 412 4.67 -31.00 7.06
CA ALA A 412 5.73 -29.99 7.02
C ALA A 412 5.40 -28.81 6.12
N MET A 413 4.77 -29.07 4.97
CA MET A 413 4.40 -28.08 3.96
C MET A 413 3.10 -28.52 3.26
N ALA A 414 2.51 -27.63 2.50
CA ALA A 414 1.35 -27.90 1.66
C ALA A 414 1.55 -27.31 0.26
N VAL A 415 0.94 -27.95 -0.73
CA VAL A 415 0.87 -27.49 -2.12
C VAL A 415 -0.59 -27.40 -2.52
N GLU A 416 -0.97 -26.32 -3.18
CA GLU A 416 -2.32 -26.08 -3.67
C GLU A 416 -2.32 -25.73 -5.15
N MET A 417 -3.28 -26.31 -5.87
CA MET A 417 -3.64 -25.92 -7.23
C MET A 417 -5.00 -25.22 -7.19
N VAL A 418 -5.03 -23.94 -7.54
CA VAL A 418 -6.21 -23.07 -7.40
C VAL A 418 -6.67 -22.61 -8.78
N THR A 419 -7.96 -22.69 -9.07
CA THR A 419 -8.57 -22.09 -10.27
C THR A 419 -9.21 -20.77 -9.90
N LEU A 420 -8.95 -19.72 -10.70
CA LEU A 420 -9.55 -18.40 -10.56
C LEU A 420 -10.83 -18.27 -11.39
N GLU A 421 -11.63 -17.25 -11.13
CA GLU A 421 -12.93 -17.03 -11.78
C GLU A 421 -12.84 -16.80 -13.30
N ASN A 422 -11.69 -16.34 -13.79
CA ASN A 422 -11.42 -16.19 -15.22
C ASN A 422 -10.91 -17.49 -15.88
N GLY A 423 -10.76 -18.58 -15.12
CA GLY A 423 -10.23 -19.86 -15.58
C GLY A 423 -8.70 -20.01 -15.48
N ALA A 424 -7.97 -18.96 -15.10
CA ALA A 424 -6.53 -19.04 -14.83
C ALA A 424 -6.23 -19.95 -13.64
N VAL A 425 -4.99 -20.45 -13.56
CA VAL A 425 -4.56 -21.37 -12.52
C VAL A 425 -3.41 -20.78 -11.71
N LEU A 426 -3.46 -20.95 -10.40
CA LEU A 426 -2.37 -20.65 -9.49
C LEU A 426 -1.82 -21.94 -8.89
N LYS A 427 -0.50 -21.97 -8.69
CA LYS A 427 0.18 -22.98 -7.87
C LYS A 427 0.79 -22.29 -6.65
N SER A 428 0.46 -22.77 -5.47
CA SER A 428 1.00 -22.27 -4.21
C SER A 428 1.73 -23.38 -3.46
N ILE A 429 2.87 -23.07 -2.85
CA ILE A 429 3.55 -23.92 -1.86
C ILE A 429 3.90 -23.12 -0.62
N HIS A 430 3.62 -23.66 0.55
CA HIS A 430 3.87 -22.98 1.81
C HIS A 430 4.11 -23.93 2.97
N GLY A 431 4.77 -23.42 4.02
CA GLY A 431 4.97 -24.13 5.28
C GLY A 431 6.43 -24.13 5.74
N VAL A 432 6.80 -25.14 6.52
CA VAL A 432 8.10 -25.23 7.18
C VAL A 432 9.06 -26.10 6.39
N GLY A 433 9.89 -25.47 5.56
CA GLY A 433 10.92 -26.13 4.75
C GLY A 433 12.34 -26.02 5.31
N PRO A 434 13.33 -26.60 4.59
CA PRO A 434 14.75 -26.52 4.96
C PRO A 434 15.35 -25.12 4.72
N SER A 435 14.83 -24.41 3.72
CA SER A 435 15.22 -23.07 3.34
C SER A 435 15.03 -22.05 4.46
N ARG A 436 15.98 -21.13 4.62
CA ARG A 436 15.92 -20.13 5.69
C ARG A 436 14.70 -19.23 5.52
N ASN A 437 14.39 -18.79 4.30
CA ASN A 437 13.22 -17.98 3.98
C ASN A 437 13.00 -17.94 2.46
N SER A 438 12.61 -19.07 1.86
CA SER A 438 12.36 -19.11 0.41
C SER A 438 11.00 -18.50 0.12
N VAL A 439 11.01 -17.34 -0.52
CA VAL A 439 9.81 -16.61 -0.94
C VAL A 439 9.99 -16.22 -2.39
N TRP A 440 9.00 -16.51 -3.22
CA TRP A 440 9.11 -16.32 -4.66
C TRP A 440 7.73 -16.20 -5.31
N TYR A 441 7.64 -15.35 -6.33
CA TYR A 441 6.42 -15.13 -7.11
C TYR A 441 6.72 -15.08 -8.61
N SER A 442 5.82 -15.61 -9.41
CA SER A 442 5.86 -15.51 -10.88
C SER A 442 4.44 -15.39 -11.42
N VAL A 443 4.25 -14.47 -12.37
CA VAL A 443 2.96 -14.20 -13.00
C VAL A 443 3.10 -14.17 -14.52
N TYR A 444 2.14 -14.79 -15.20
CA TYR A 444 2.09 -14.93 -16.64
C TYR A 444 0.76 -14.39 -17.15
N GLY A 445 0.83 -13.56 -18.17
CA GLY A 445 -0.34 -13.10 -18.89
C GLY A 445 -0.12 -13.06 -20.40
N SER A 446 -1.18 -12.68 -21.11
CA SER A 446 -1.21 -12.73 -22.58
C SER A 446 -0.19 -11.81 -23.26
N LYS A 447 0.42 -10.86 -22.53
CA LYS A 447 1.48 -9.96 -23.00
C LYS A 447 2.81 -10.15 -22.27
N GLY A 448 3.04 -11.30 -21.65
CA GLY A 448 4.37 -11.67 -21.13
C GLY A 448 4.37 -12.16 -19.69
N ARG A 449 5.48 -11.91 -18.98
CA ARG A 449 5.72 -12.46 -17.63
C ARG A 449 6.45 -11.51 -16.71
N LEU A 450 6.24 -11.67 -15.41
CA LEU A 450 6.97 -11.01 -14.33
C LEU A 450 7.35 -12.05 -13.27
N GLU A 451 8.56 -11.97 -12.72
CA GLU A 451 9.11 -12.97 -11.81
C GLU A 451 10.07 -12.32 -10.81
N SER A 452 9.90 -12.59 -9.51
CA SER A 452 10.84 -12.12 -8.49
C SER A 452 12.12 -12.96 -8.49
N ALA A 453 13.22 -12.43 -7.95
CA ALA A 453 14.40 -13.27 -7.68
C ALA A 453 14.08 -14.37 -6.65
N ARG A 454 14.83 -15.48 -6.68
CA ARG A 454 14.77 -16.57 -5.69
C ARG A 454 15.82 -16.38 -4.59
N GLU A 455 15.68 -17.11 -3.48
CA GLU A 455 16.58 -16.98 -2.31
C GLU A 455 18.06 -17.24 -2.61
N ASP A 456 18.36 -18.12 -3.58
CA ASP A 456 19.74 -18.49 -3.95
C ASP A 456 20.44 -17.45 -4.83
N ASP A 457 19.72 -16.43 -5.29
CA ASP A 457 20.32 -15.29 -5.99
C ASP A 457 20.90 -14.32 -4.96
N SER A 458 22.11 -14.65 -4.47
CA SER A 458 22.78 -14.02 -3.32
C SER A 458 23.01 -12.52 -3.46
N ASP A 459 22.90 -11.99 -4.68
CA ASP A 459 23.19 -10.60 -5.00
C ASP A 459 21.92 -9.73 -5.13
N LYS A 460 20.71 -10.32 -5.09
CA LYS A 460 19.45 -9.65 -5.53
C LYS A 460 18.28 -9.73 -4.55
N GLU A 461 18.54 -9.84 -3.25
CA GLU A 461 17.57 -9.62 -2.17
C GLU A 461 16.17 -10.32 -2.31
N GLY A 462 16.09 -11.46 -3.00
CA GLY A 462 14.85 -12.25 -3.15
C GLY A 462 13.67 -11.46 -3.73
N VAL A 463 12.59 -11.30 -2.95
CA VAL A 463 11.38 -10.54 -3.35
C VAL A 463 11.57 -9.02 -3.38
N GLY A 464 12.80 -8.53 -3.17
CA GLY A 464 13.20 -7.15 -3.43
C GLY A 464 13.42 -6.86 -4.92
N THR A 465 13.78 -7.86 -5.72
CA THR A 465 14.09 -7.67 -7.15
C THR A 465 13.04 -8.30 -8.05
N LEU A 466 12.68 -7.58 -9.13
CA LEU A 466 11.71 -8.01 -10.13
C LEU A 466 12.36 -8.09 -11.51
N PHE A 467 12.09 -9.19 -12.23
CA PHE A 467 12.40 -9.34 -13.64
C PHE A 467 11.13 -9.39 -14.46
N GLY A 468 11.09 -8.63 -15.55
CA GLY A 468 9.94 -8.56 -16.43
C GLY A 468 10.28 -8.67 -17.89
N ASN A 469 9.36 -9.28 -18.63
CA ASN A 469 9.38 -9.32 -20.08
C ASN A 469 7.94 -9.05 -20.55
N LEU A 470 7.68 -7.80 -20.93
CA LEU A 470 6.37 -7.28 -21.26
C LEU A 470 6.33 -6.88 -22.74
N ASP A 471 5.39 -7.46 -23.46
CA ASP A 471 5.14 -7.23 -24.87
C ASP A 471 4.19 -6.05 -25.07
N SER A 472 4.38 -5.31 -26.17
CA SER A 472 3.52 -4.20 -26.59
C SER A 472 2.14 -4.70 -27.04
N TYR A 473 2.07 -5.90 -27.60
CA TYR A 473 0.86 -6.58 -28.05
C TYR A 473 0.96 -8.10 -27.91
N GLU A 474 -0.18 -8.79 -27.82
CA GLU A 474 -0.21 -10.25 -27.69
C GLU A 474 0.44 -10.91 -28.92
N GLY A 475 1.46 -11.74 -28.68
CA GLY A 475 2.18 -12.47 -29.73
C GLY A 475 3.48 -11.84 -30.22
N GLU A 476 3.94 -10.72 -29.66
CA GLU A 476 5.27 -10.16 -29.94
C GLU A 476 6.38 -11.14 -29.54
N ASN A 477 6.24 -11.84 -28.41
CA ASN A 477 7.18 -12.85 -27.91
C ASN A 477 8.63 -12.33 -27.82
N ASN A 478 8.83 -11.21 -27.13
CA ASN A 478 10.19 -10.83 -26.75
C ASN A 478 10.76 -11.88 -25.79
N ASP A 479 12.08 -12.10 -25.77
CA ASP A 479 12.70 -13.19 -24.98
C ASP A 479 13.67 -12.70 -23.90
N ASN A 480 13.88 -11.39 -23.76
CA ASN A 480 14.89 -10.83 -22.86
C ASN A 480 14.26 -10.20 -21.61
N PRO A 481 14.18 -10.92 -20.47
CA PRO A 481 13.74 -10.33 -19.23
C PRO A 481 14.71 -9.22 -18.79
N LYS A 482 14.15 -8.13 -18.29
CA LYS A 482 14.88 -6.98 -17.74
C LYS A 482 14.55 -6.83 -16.27
N GLU A 483 15.55 -6.40 -15.51
CA GLU A 483 15.30 -5.95 -14.14
C GLU A 483 14.43 -4.70 -14.15
N MET A 484 13.46 -4.65 -13.25
CA MET A 484 12.51 -3.55 -13.11
C MET A 484 12.74 -2.83 -11.80
N ASP A 485 12.55 -1.51 -11.81
CA ASP A 485 12.59 -0.70 -10.61
C ASP A 485 11.35 -0.99 -9.75
N THR A 486 11.57 -1.38 -8.49
CA THR A 486 10.52 -1.69 -7.52
C THR A 486 10.44 -0.63 -6.42
N SER A 487 11.15 0.49 -6.58
CA SER A 487 11.15 1.60 -5.64
C SER A 487 10.01 2.58 -5.93
N ASP A 488 9.61 3.30 -4.88
CA ASP A 488 8.62 4.36 -4.94
C ASP A 488 8.98 5.52 -4.00
N SER A 489 8.09 6.49 -3.92
CA SER A 489 8.26 7.71 -3.13
C SER A 489 8.38 7.47 -1.62
N LEU A 490 7.91 6.34 -1.10
CA LEU A 490 7.94 5.98 0.32
C LEU A 490 8.98 4.92 0.66
N SER A 491 9.63 4.31 -0.33
CA SER A 491 10.58 3.20 -0.14
C SER A 491 11.67 3.51 0.88
N LYS A 492 12.26 4.72 0.85
CA LYS A 492 13.25 5.15 1.83
C LYS A 492 12.72 5.21 3.27
N LEU A 493 11.45 5.56 3.44
CA LEU A 493 10.80 5.57 4.76
C LEU A 493 10.46 4.14 5.22
N ALA A 494 10.16 3.26 4.26
CA ALA A 494 9.85 1.86 4.51
C ALA A 494 11.10 1.02 4.84
N GLU A 495 12.30 1.41 4.41
CA GLU A 495 13.57 0.69 4.64
C GLU A 495 13.79 0.28 6.11
N ASP A 496 13.43 1.16 7.06
CA ASP A 496 13.60 0.91 8.49
C ASP A 496 12.48 0.04 9.11
N SER A 497 11.53 -0.43 8.29
CA SER A 497 10.40 -1.25 8.71
C SER A 497 10.64 -2.75 8.45
N GLY A 498 9.88 -3.60 9.15
CA GLY A 498 10.05 -5.05 9.05
C GLY A 498 9.78 -5.61 7.64
N HIS A 499 10.41 -6.74 7.33
CA HIS A 499 10.20 -7.54 6.11
C HIS A 499 10.39 -6.74 4.81
N GLY A 500 11.56 -6.09 4.63
CA GLY A 500 11.87 -5.34 3.41
C GLY A 500 10.99 -4.11 3.20
N GLY A 501 10.46 -3.54 4.29
CA GLY A 501 9.55 -2.40 4.28
C GLY A 501 8.08 -2.72 4.05
N SER A 502 7.71 -3.97 3.77
CA SER A 502 6.31 -4.34 3.51
C SER A 502 5.36 -4.07 4.70
N ASP A 503 5.85 -4.21 5.94
CA ASP A 503 5.07 -3.90 7.14
C ASP A 503 4.66 -2.41 7.19
N PHE A 504 5.47 -1.51 6.64
CA PHE A 504 5.14 -0.08 6.55
C PHE A 504 3.88 0.14 5.69
N TYR A 505 3.79 -0.53 4.55
CA TYR A 505 2.69 -0.33 3.60
C TYR A 505 1.34 -0.84 4.14
N THR A 506 1.33 -1.94 4.90
CA THR A 506 0.11 -2.42 5.57
C THR A 506 -0.50 -1.33 6.47
N MET A 507 0.35 -0.70 7.29
CA MET A 507 -0.06 0.39 8.17
C MET A 507 -0.40 1.65 7.38
N TYR A 508 0.42 2.01 6.39
CA TYR A 508 0.18 3.18 5.55
C TYR A 508 -1.20 3.11 4.90
N HIS A 509 -1.52 2.03 4.19
CA HIS A 509 -2.82 1.89 3.53
C HIS A 509 -3.98 1.84 4.53
N PHE A 510 -3.81 1.20 5.69
CA PHE A 510 -4.83 1.23 6.74
C PHE A 510 -5.11 2.65 7.25
N ILE A 511 -4.07 3.44 7.55
CA ILE A 511 -4.22 4.83 7.99
C ILE A 511 -4.83 5.69 6.88
N GLN A 512 -4.38 5.53 5.64
CA GLN A 512 -4.94 6.26 4.49
C GLN A 512 -6.42 5.94 4.26
N ALA A 513 -6.84 4.68 4.44
CA ALA A 513 -8.24 4.28 4.33
C ALA A 513 -9.10 4.97 5.42
N ILE A 514 -8.63 5.01 6.68
CA ILE A 514 -9.32 5.73 7.77
C ILE A 514 -9.42 7.24 7.46
N LYS A 515 -8.41 7.81 6.82
CA LYS A 515 -8.40 9.22 6.37
C LYS A 515 -9.24 9.47 5.12
N GLY A 516 -9.93 8.46 4.57
CA GLY A 516 -10.84 8.57 3.43
C GLY A 516 -10.17 8.48 2.06
N ASN A 517 -8.95 7.99 1.97
CA ASN A 517 -8.27 7.80 0.69
C ASN A 517 -8.85 6.59 -0.06
N ARG A 518 -9.59 6.82 -1.14
CA ARG A 518 -10.16 5.76 -1.98
C ARG A 518 -9.11 4.93 -2.73
N ASN A 519 -7.89 5.43 -2.86
CA ASN A 519 -6.76 4.73 -3.48
C ASN A 519 -5.93 3.95 -2.44
N ALA A 520 -6.37 3.89 -1.18
CA ALA A 520 -5.72 3.06 -0.18
C ALA A 520 -5.88 1.57 -0.55
N GLU A 521 -4.77 0.89 -0.77
CA GLU A 521 -4.72 -0.48 -1.27
C GLU A 521 -4.80 -1.48 -0.12
N ILE A 522 -5.82 -1.38 0.74
CA ILE A 522 -6.01 -2.36 1.83
C ILE A 522 -6.42 -3.73 1.26
N VAL A 523 -5.99 -4.80 1.92
CA VAL A 523 -6.62 -6.12 1.75
C VAL A 523 -7.87 -6.15 2.62
N ASP A 524 -9.04 -6.02 2.00
CA ASP A 524 -10.32 -5.98 2.72
C ASP A 524 -10.74 -7.37 3.25
N VAL A 525 -11.89 -7.43 3.93
CA VAL A 525 -12.39 -8.69 4.49
C VAL A 525 -12.64 -9.76 3.44
N TYR A 526 -13.11 -9.40 2.24
CA TYR A 526 -13.42 -10.37 1.22
C TYR A 526 -12.16 -10.87 0.54
N GLU A 527 -11.23 -9.97 0.26
CA GLU A 527 -9.93 -10.36 -0.28
C GLU A 527 -9.19 -11.25 0.73
N ALA A 528 -9.22 -10.93 2.02
CA ALA A 528 -8.67 -11.81 3.06
C ALA A 528 -9.28 -13.22 3.05
N MET A 529 -10.58 -13.33 2.79
CA MET A 529 -11.24 -14.63 2.61
C MET A 529 -10.80 -15.32 1.32
N ASP A 530 -10.70 -14.58 0.21
CA ASP A 530 -10.22 -15.10 -1.06
C ASP A 530 -8.77 -15.62 -0.93
N MET A 531 -7.96 -15.04 -0.05
CA MET A 531 -6.60 -15.53 0.26
C MET A 531 -6.60 -16.77 1.17
N PHE A 532 -7.45 -16.82 2.19
CA PHE A 532 -7.43 -17.88 3.22
C PHE A 532 -8.21 -19.15 2.84
N LEU A 533 -9.38 -18.99 2.22
CA LEU A 533 -10.27 -20.11 1.91
C LEU A 533 -9.63 -21.19 1.01
N PRO A 534 -8.78 -20.87 0.01
CA PRO A 534 -8.02 -21.88 -0.72
C PRO A 534 -7.25 -22.83 0.21
N GLY A 535 -6.61 -22.32 1.26
CA GLY A 535 -5.95 -23.15 2.27
C GLY A 535 -6.92 -23.99 3.09
N HIS A 536 -8.01 -23.39 3.58
CA HIS A 536 -9.02 -24.12 4.32
C HIS A 536 -9.58 -25.32 3.53
N PHE A 537 -10.03 -25.08 2.29
CA PHE A 537 -10.57 -26.12 1.42
C PHE A 537 -9.48 -27.03 0.82
N GLY A 538 -8.25 -26.53 0.66
CA GLY A 538 -7.07 -27.32 0.29
C GLY A 538 -6.74 -28.36 1.35
N TYR A 539 -6.93 -28.03 2.63
CA TYR A 539 -6.77 -29.02 3.69
C TYR A 539 -7.85 -30.11 3.66
N LEU A 540 -9.11 -29.71 3.47
CA LEU A 540 -10.22 -30.65 3.26
C LEU A 540 -9.99 -31.53 2.02
N SER A 541 -9.39 -30.96 0.97
CA SER A 541 -8.93 -31.70 -0.21
C SER A 541 -7.92 -32.79 0.16
N ALA A 542 -6.86 -32.43 0.87
CA ALA A 542 -5.83 -33.38 1.29
C ALA A 542 -6.39 -34.52 2.16
N MET A 543 -7.31 -34.22 3.09
CA MET A 543 -7.99 -35.23 3.91
C MET A 543 -8.88 -36.19 3.10
N ASN A 544 -9.34 -35.77 1.92
CA ASN A 544 -10.28 -36.52 1.09
C ASN A 544 -9.63 -36.99 -0.22
N ASN A 545 -8.40 -37.52 -0.14
CA ASN A 545 -7.63 -38.04 -1.28
C ASN A 545 -7.43 -37.01 -2.40
N ASN A 546 -7.12 -35.77 -2.02
CA ASN A 546 -6.78 -34.66 -2.92
C ASN A 546 -7.90 -34.32 -3.91
N LYS A 547 -9.16 -34.65 -3.57
CA LYS A 547 -10.35 -34.26 -4.36
C LYS A 547 -10.46 -32.74 -4.42
N SER A 548 -10.82 -32.19 -5.58
CA SER A 548 -11.08 -30.76 -5.71
C SER A 548 -12.34 -30.31 -4.95
N TYR A 549 -12.28 -29.11 -4.37
CA TYR A 549 -13.38 -28.44 -3.68
C TYR A 549 -13.68 -27.10 -4.36
N ASP A 550 -14.97 -26.78 -4.49
CA ASP A 550 -15.40 -25.43 -4.86
C ASP A 550 -15.22 -24.50 -3.65
N ILE A 551 -14.70 -23.30 -3.91
CA ILE A 551 -14.54 -22.26 -2.89
C ILE A 551 -15.85 -21.45 -2.88
N PRO A 552 -16.49 -21.24 -1.72
CA PRO A 552 -17.71 -20.44 -1.63
C PRO A 552 -17.42 -18.96 -1.90
N ASP A 553 -18.38 -18.24 -2.47
CA ASP A 553 -18.32 -16.79 -2.56
C ASP A 553 -18.99 -16.18 -1.34
N LEU A 554 -18.21 -15.65 -0.41
CA LEU A 554 -18.75 -15.02 0.79
C LEU A 554 -19.35 -13.64 0.52
N ARG A 555 -19.31 -13.12 -0.70
CA ARG A 555 -20.11 -11.94 -1.09
C ARG A 555 -21.57 -12.30 -1.33
N ASP A 556 -21.85 -13.57 -1.64
CA ASP A 556 -23.20 -14.10 -1.81
C ASP A 556 -23.75 -14.61 -0.48
N LYS A 557 -24.76 -13.92 0.05
CA LYS A 557 -25.42 -14.27 1.30
C LYS A 557 -25.97 -15.70 1.32
N ALA A 558 -26.50 -16.20 0.19
CA ALA A 558 -27.04 -17.56 0.14
C ALA A 558 -25.93 -18.61 0.29
N GLN A 559 -24.74 -18.34 -0.24
CA GLN A 559 -23.57 -19.20 -0.05
C GLN A 559 -23.01 -19.07 1.38
N ARG A 560 -22.95 -17.86 1.95
CA ARG A 560 -22.56 -17.65 3.35
C ARG A 560 -23.44 -18.45 4.33
N ASP A 561 -24.75 -18.43 4.12
CA ASP A 561 -25.72 -19.05 5.04
C ASP A 561 -25.51 -20.56 5.21
N ILE A 562 -24.98 -21.25 4.20
CA ILE A 562 -24.64 -22.69 4.27
C ILE A 562 -23.61 -22.96 5.37
N TRP A 563 -22.70 -22.02 5.60
CA TRP A 563 -21.54 -22.18 6.46
C TRP A 563 -21.67 -21.56 7.85
N ARG A 564 -22.81 -20.93 8.14
CA ARG A 564 -23.05 -20.15 9.36
C ARG A 564 -22.82 -20.92 10.67
N ASN A 565 -22.97 -22.24 10.63
CA ASN A 565 -22.80 -23.12 11.79
C ASN A 565 -21.59 -24.04 11.67
N ASP A 566 -20.76 -23.88 10.64
CA ASP A 566 -19.60 -24.74 10.42
C ASP A 566 -18.42 -24.29 11.30
N THR A 567 -18.10 -25.11 12.29
CA THR A 567 -16.96 -24.90 13.19
C THR A 567 -15.78 -25.83 12.86
N THR A 568 -15.75 -26.45 11.68
CA THR A 568 -14.69 -27.40 11.32
C THR A 568 -13.33 -26.71 11.32
N CYS A 569 -12.46 -27.09 12.26
CA CYS A 569 -11.08 -26.61 12.34
C CYS A 569 -10.20 -27.52 13.21
N THR A 570 -8.93 -27.17 13.30
CA THR A 570 -7.89 -27.93 14.02
C THR A 570 -7.71 -27.50 15.49
N VAL A 571 -8.49 -26.52 15.95
CA VAL A 571 -8.47 -26.03 17.33
C VAL A 571 -9.64 -26.64 18.09
N LYS A 572 -9.37 -27.61 18.96
CA LYS A 572 -10.41 -28.40 19.66
C LYS A 572 -11.47 -27.55 20.36
N GLU A 573 -11.03 -26.52 21.09
CA GLU A 573 -11.93 -25.63 21.85
C GLU A 573 -12.95 -24.93 20.95
N LYS A 574 -12.53 -24.52 19.74
CA LYS A 574 -13.39 -23.84 18.78
C LYS A 574 -14.25 -24.80 17.97
N ALA A 575 -13.69 -25.96 17.64
CA ALA A 575 -14.36 -26.90 16.76
C ALA A 575 -15.51 -27.65 17.43
N GLY A 576 -15.36 -27.96 18.72
CA GLY A 576 -16.28 -28.86 19.43
C GLY A 576 -16.35 -30.21 18.73
N ASP A 577 -17.56 -30.65 18.40
CA ASP A 577 -17.80 -31.93 17.71
C ASP A 577 -17.31 -31.96 16.25
N MET A 578 -16.98 -30.80 15.67
CA MET A 578 -16.49 -30.68 14.28
C MET A 578 -14.95 -30.66 14.19
N TYR A 579 -14.27 -31.10 15.24
CA TYR A 579 -12.81 -31.16 15.29
C TYR A 579 -12.22 -32.06 14.18
N ILE A 580 -11.20 -31.53 13.50
CA ILE A 580 -10.36 -32.29 12.58
C ILE A 580 -8.89 -32.25 13.04
N PRO A 581 -8.09 -33.30 12.76
CA PRO A 581 -6.65 -33.27 13.06
C PRO A 581 -5.96 -32.13 12.30
N SER A 582 -4.75 -31.75 12.71
CA SER A 582 -3.85 -30.83 12.01
C SER A 582 -2.93 -31.50 10.99
N TYR A 583 -2.89 -32.84 10.98
CA TYR A 583 -2.24 -33.65 9.94
C TYR A 583 -3.30 -34.53 9.27
N SER A 584 -3.35 -34.54 7.93
CA SER A 584 -4.46 -35.20 7.19
C SER A 584 -4.60 -36.70 7.48
N LYS A 585 -3.55 -37.34 8.01
CA LYS A 585 -3.50 -38.77 8.37
C LYS A 585 -3.72 -39.03 9.87
N GLY A 586 -4.16 -38.03 10.63
CA GLY A 586 -4.29 -38.07 12.09
C GLY A 586 -3.05 -37.49 12.79
N ASN A 587 -3.26 -36.78 13.90
CA ASN A 587 -2.18 -36.05 14.57
C ASN A 587 -1.03 -36.96 15.02
N PRO A 588 0.24 -36.62 14.70
CA PRO A 588 1.40 -37.32 15.23
C PRO A 588 1.46 -37.22 16.75
N GLU A 589 1.88 -38.31 17.40
CA GLU A 589 2.22 -38.31 18.83
C GLU A 589 3.62 -37.70 19.02
N ILE A 590 3.71 -36.73 19.94
CA ILE A 590 4.96 -36.08 20.30
C ILE A 590 5.18 -36.27 21.80
N PRO A 591 6.25 -36.96 22.23
CA PRO A 591 6.53 -37.19 23.65
C PRO A 591 6.79 -35.90 24.43
N ASP A 592 6.40 -35.88 25.69
CA ASP A 592 6.65 -34.75 26.61
C ASP A 592 8.12 -34.35 26.68
N GLU A 593 9.04 -35.31 26.54
CA GLU A 593 10.50 -35.09 26.52
C GLU A 593 10.93 -34.07 25.46
N VAL A 594 10.24 -34.01 24.32
CA VAL A 594 10.50 -33.03 23.25
C VAL A 594 10.16 -31.62 23.75
N TYR A 595 8.99 -31.45 24.36
CA TYR A 595 8.56 -30.15 24.89
C TYR A 595 9.42 -29.72 26.08
N GLU A 596 9.85 -30.65 26.94
CA GLU A 596 10.80 -30.36 28.02
C GLU A 596 12.17 -29.91 27.49
N ALA A 597 12.65 -30.50 26.39
CA ALA A 597 13.86 -30.02 25.72
C ALA A 597 13.68 -28.61 25.12
N LEU A 598 12.52 -28.31 24.53
CA LEU A 598 12.21 -26.99 24.00
C LEU A 598 12.10 -25.92 25.11
N LYS A 599 11.52 -26.25 26.27
CA LYS A 599 11.48 -25.37 27.45
C LYS A 599 12.89 -25.04 27.95
N LYS A 600 13.75 -26.05 28.11
CA LYS A 600 15.17 -25.85 28.46
C LYS A 600 15.88 -24.98 27.43
N LYS A 601 15.60 -25.16 26.14
CA LYS A 601 16.17 -24.30 25.08
C LYS A 601 15.73 -22.84 25.26
N ARG A 602 14.45 -22.60 25.57
CA ARG A 602 13.86 -21.27 25.80
C ARG A 602 14.42 -20.57 27.03
N GLU A 603 14.69 -21.30 28.11
CA GLU A 603 15.27 -20.71 29.33
C GLU A 603 16.73 -20.25 29.14
N ASN A 604 17.42 -20.81 28.16
CA ASN A 604 18.82 -20.50 27.83
C ASN A 604 18.97 -19.47 26.70
N SER A 605 17.86 -18.99 26.13
CA SER A 605 17.81 -17.99 25.05
C SER A 605 17.31 -16.65 25.58
#